data_AF-A0A1M7SEB1-F1
#
_entry.id   AF-A0A1M7SEB1-F1
#
_cell.length_a   1.000
_cell.length_b   1.000
_cell.length_c   1.000
_cell.angle_alpha   90.00
_cell.angle_beta   90.00
_cell.angle_gamma   90.00
#
_symmetry.space_group_name_H-M   'P 1'
#
loop_
_entity.id
_entity.type
_entity.pdbx_description
1 polymer ?
#
loop_
_entity_poly.entity_id
_entity_poly.type
_entity_poly.pdbx_seq_one_letter_code
_entity_poly.pdbx_strand_id
1 'polypeptide(L)'
;MTDHLAAARALLRRHPLVDGHNDLPWALRTRFGADLDRVDLAGPVPATHTDLPRLRRGGVGGQFWSVYVPGTLQGDAAVAATLEQVDLVHRMIRRHPDDLELALGADDVLAAFSRGRIASLLGAEGGHSIASSLGVLRVLHRLGVRYLTLTHNVNVPWADAATDVPATGGLSPFGREVVREVNRLGMLVDLSHVAATTAGDALDVAEAPVVFSHSGARAVCDSPRNVPDDLLRRLAANGGVCMVTFVPDFVSPRCRAWALGLRAEVERRGLDPRDAGARATVGAEYAAGHPRPRASLAEVADHVEHVRTVAGIDHVGLGGDYDGADDVPDGLDDVACYPALVAELLGRGWSQDDCVRLVGGNVLRVLREAEAVSCSAAAVRGPSTARIEDLDRS
;
A
#
# COMPACT_ATOMS: atom_id res chain seq x y z
N MET A 1 29.81 -3.34 -3.81
CA MET A 1 28.63 -2.56 -4.27
C MET A 1 28.34 -2.73 -5.76
N THR A 2 29.30 -2.56 -6.68
CA THR A 2 29.05 -2.67 -8.14
C THR A 2 28.56 -4.06 -8.58
N ASP A 3 29.10 -5.13 -8.00
CA ASP A 3 28.68 -6.50 -8.30
C ASP A 3 27.23 -6.79 -7.82
N HIS A 4 26.89 -6.40 -6.58
CA HIS A 4 25.53 -6.57 -6.06
C HIS A 4 24.48 -5.78 -6.84
N LEU A 5 24.81 -4.57 -7.32
CA LEU A 5 23.88 -3.80 -8.16
C LEU A 5 23.66 -4.46 -9.53
N ALA A 6 24.71 -5.05 -10.13
CA ALA A 6 24.58 -5.81 -11.35
C ALA A 6 23.72 -7.08 -11.14
N ALA A 7 23.94 -7.79 -10.03
CA ALA A 7 23.15 -8.95 -9.61
C ALA A 7 21.67 -8.59 -9.37
N ALA A 8 21.40 -7.50 -8.64
CA ALA A 8 20.07 -6.97 -8.39
C ALA A 8 19.32 -6.69 -9.70
N ARG A 9 19.95 -5.96 -10.63
CA ARG A 9 19.36 -5.69 -11.95
C ARG A 9 19.13 -6.97 -12.76
N ALA A 10 20.02 -7.96 -12.66
CA ALA A 10 19.86 -9.23 -13.35
C ALA A 10 18.70 -10.06 -12.78
N LEU A 11 18.51 -10.03 -11.46
CA LEU A 11 17.39 -10.66 -10.78
C LEU A 11 16.06 -10.03 -11.21
N LEU A 12 15.97 -8.69 -11.17
CA LEU A 12 14.76 -7.94 -11.51
C LEU A 12 14.36 -8.04 -13.00
N ARG A 13 15.30 -8.41 -13.89
CA ARG A 13 14.96 -8.75 -15.29
C ARG A 13 14.28 -10.11 -15.44
N ARG A 14 14.46 -11.03 -14.49
CA ARG A 14 13.94 -12.40 -14.54
C ARG A 14 12.73 -12.61 -13.66
N HIS A 15 12.58 -11.81 -12.62
CA HIS A 15 11.52 -11.91 -11.64
C HIS A 15 10.84 -10.54 -11.50
N PRO A 16 9.51 -10.46 -11.63
CA PRO A 16 8.81 -9.20 -11.51
C PRO A 16 8.93 -8.69 -10.07
N LEU A 17 9.38 -7.44 -9.92
CA LEU A 17 9.10 -6.70 -8.70
C LEU A 17 7.63 -6.29 -8.72
N VAL A 18 6.88 -6.67 -7.67
CA VAL A 18 5.48 -6.31 -7.48
C VAL A 18 5.40 -5.34 -6.30
N ASP A 19 5.25 -4.06 -6.62
CA ASP A 19 5.10 -3.00 -5.61
C ASP A 19 3.64 -2.89 -5.16
N GLY A 20 3.43 -2.82 -3.84
CA GLY A 20 2.12 -2.88 -3.20
C GLY A 20 1.32 -1.58 -3.20
N HIS A 21 1.96 -0.42 -3.39
CA HIS A 21 1.29 0.86 -3.25
C HIS A 21 2.03 1.99 -3.95
N ASN A 22 1.39 2.58 -4.96
CA ASN A 22 1.85 3.78 -5.65
C ASN A 22 0.66 4.69 -5.98
N ASP A 23 0.78 5.95 -5.59
CA ASP A 23 -0.26 6.97 -5.61
C ASP A 23 -0.23 7.87 -6.85
N LEU A 24 0.48 7.45 -7.90
CA LEU A 24 0.52 8.16 -9.19
C LEU A 24 -0.88 8.59 -9.66
N PRO A 25 -1.96 7.78 -9.56
CA PRO A 25 -3.30 8.24 -9.95
C PRO A 25 -3.76 9.48 -9.18
N TRP A 26 -3.54 9.55 -7.87
CA TRP A 26 -3.87 10.73 -7.07
C TRP A 26 -2.97 11.93 -7.41
N ALA A 27 -1.68 11.71 -7.65
CA ALA A 27 -0.77 12.75 -8.13
C ALA A 27 -1.20 13.29 -9.51
N LEU A 28 -1.63 12.43 -10.42
CA LEU A 28 -2.18 12.81 -11.73
C LEU A 28 -3.48 13.63 -11.58
N ARG A 29 -4.36 13.22 -10.68
CA ARG A 29 -5.59 13.96 -10.37
C ARG A 29 -5.29 15.37 -9.88
N THR A 30 -4.40 15.50 -8.90
CA THR A 30 -4.16 16.78 -8.20
C THR A 30 -3.22 17.72 -8.97
N ARG A 31 -2.18 17.20 -9.61
CA ARG A 31 -1.17 18.01 -10.33
C ARG A 31 -1.58 18.32 -11.77
N PHE A 32 -2.33 17.42 -12.41
CA PHE A 32 -2.67 17.53 -13.83
C PHE A 32 -4.19 17.54 -14.10
N GLY A 33 -5.03 17.48 -13.06
CA GLY A 33 -6.48 17.48 -13.22
C GLY A 33 -7.06 16.19 -13.79
N ALA A 34 -6.34 15.07 -13.65
CA ALA A 34 -6.65 13.77 -14.25
C ALA A 34 -6.67 13.76 -15.81
N ASP A 35 -6.11 14.80 -16.41
CA ASP A 35 -5.98 14.98 -17.86
C ASP A 35 -4.63 14.41 -18.35
N LEU A 36 -4.70 13.28 -19.05
CA LEU A 36 -3.54 12.55 -19.58
C LEU A 36 -2.99 13.15 -20.89
N ASP A 37 -3.57 14.23 -21.41
CA ASP A 37 -2.97 15.01 -22.49
C ASP A 37 -2.02 16.09 -21.95
N ARG A 38 -2.12 16.44 -20.67
CA ARG A 38 -1.25 17.41 -19.99
C ARG A 38 0.05 16.81 -19.46
N VAL A 39 0.19 15.49 -19.52
CA VAL A 39 1.34 14.74 -19.02
C VAL A 39 1.52 13.47 -19.84
N ASP A 40 2.75 13.19 -20.26
CA ASP A 40 3.11 11.97 -20.97
C ASP A 40 4.03 11.12 -20.11
N LEU A 41 3.52 9.97 -19.64
CA LEU A 41 4.28 9.04 -18.80
C LEU A 41 5.35 8.27 -19.59
N ALA A 42 5.33 8.30 -20.93
CA ALA A 42 6.39 7.71 -21.75
C ALA A 42 7.71 8.48 -21.65
N GLY A 43 7.67 9.74 -21.20
CA GLY A 43 8.83 10.58 -20.92
C GLY A 43 9.03 10.83 -19.42
N PRO A 44 10.13 11.52 -19.04
CA PRO A 44 10.35 11.94 -17.67
C PRO A 44 9.25 12.89 -17.19
N VAL A 45 8.73 12.64 -15.98
CA VAL A 45 7.76 13.53 -15.31
C VAL A 45 8.37 14.05 -14.00
N PRO A 46 9.08 15.20 -14.02
CA PRO A 46 9.81 15.70 -12.85
C PRO A 46 8.93 15.99 -11.63
N ALA A 47 7.64 16.22 -11.88
CA ALA A 47 6.67 16.50 -10.84
C ALA A 47 6.14 15.24 -10.15
N THR A 48 6.61 14.04 -10.46
CA THR A 48 6.20 12.76 -9.84
C THR A 48 7.43 11.93 -9.50
N HIS A 49 7.27 10.95 -8.61
CA HIS A 49 8.25 9.87 -8.42
C HIS A 49 8.16 8.84 -9.55
N THR A 50 7.06 8.82 -10.30
CA THR A 50 6.77 7.76 -11.27
C THR A 50 6.65 8.26 -12.70
N ASP A 51 7.35 7.58 -13.60
CA ASP A 51 7.10 7.55 -15.05
C ASP A 51 7.56 6.20 -15.64
N LEU A 52 7.16 5.88 -16.87
CA LEU A 52 7.45 4.59 -17.50
C LEU A 52 8.96 4.33 -17.65
N PRO A 53 9.79 5.31 -18.06
CA PRO A 53 11.24 5.14 -18.08
C PRO A 53 11.83 4.80 -16.71
N ARG A 54 11.39 5.44 -15.63
CA ARG A 54 11.86 5.15 -14.27
C ARG A 54 11.40 3.78 -13.79
N LEU A 55 10.14 3.41 -13.99
CA LEU A 55 9.62 2.08 -13.63
C LEU A 55 10.45 0.96 -14.28
N ARG A 56 10.77 1.11 -15.57
CA ARG A 56 11.63 0.17 -16.30
C ARG A 56 13.04 0.10 -15.74
N ARG A 57 13.66 1.24 -15.40
CA ARG A 57 14.99 1.26 -14.76
C ARG A 57 14.98 0.63 -13.38
N GLY A 58 13.87 0.78 -12.65
CA GLY A 58 13.64 0.16 -11.35
C GLY A 58 13.39 -1.34 -11.41
N GLY A 59 13.05 -1.88 -12.57
CA GLY A 59 12.69 -3.28 -12.74
C GLY A 59 11.31 -3.61 -12.17
N VAL A 60 10.40 -2.62 -12.08
CA VAL A 60 9.01 -2.85 -11.67
C VAL A 60 8.32 -3.70 -12.73
N GLY A 61 7.87 -4.89 -12.33
CA GLY A 61 7.16 -5.84 -13.20
C GLY A 61 5.67 -5.91 -12.92
N GLY A 62 5.24 -5.50 -11.72
CA GLY A 62 3.86 -5.31 -11.34
C GLY A 62 3.72 -4.14 -10.37
N GLN A 63 2.59 -3.44 -10.45
CA GLN A 63 2.28 -2.31 -9.60
C GLN A 63 0.81 -2.41 -9.20
N PHE A 64 0.54 -2.32 -7.89
CA PHE A 64 -0.76 -1.92 -7.41
C PHE A 64 -0.85 -0.39 -7.46
N TRP A 65 -1.66 0.11 -8.38
CA TRP A 65 -2.02 1.52 -8.47
C TRP A 65 -3.09 1.82 -7.43
N SER A 66 -2.77 2.72 -6.49
CA SER A 66 -3.72 3.17 -5.50
C SER A 66 -4.85 3.95 -6.19
N VAL A 67 -6.10 3.58 -5.90
CA VAL A 67 -7.28 4.37 -6.24
C VAL A 67 -7.76 5.16 -5.02
N TYR A 68 -6.79 5.63 -4.22
CA TYR A 68 -6.98 6.48 -3.06
C TYR A 68 -7.88 7.68 -3.36
N VAL A 69 -8.73 7.99 -2.37
CA VAL A 69 -9.44 9.26 -2.25
C VAL A 69 -9.44 9.69 -0.78
N PRO A 70 -9.48 11.00 -0.48
CA PRO A 70 -9.45 11.49 0.89
C PRO A 70 -10.55 10.90 1.76
N GLY A 71 -10.18 10.40 2.93
CA GLY A 71 -11.13 9.90 3.94
C GLY A 71 -12.09 10.97 4.48
N THR A 72 -11.88 12.24 4.17
CA THR A 72 -12.83 13.31 4.45
C THR A 72 -14.03 13.30 3.48
N LEU A 73 -13.92 12.63 2.33
CA LEU A 73 -15.07 12.31 1.48
C LEU A 73 -15.82 11.12 2.08
N GLN A 74 -17.15 11.20 2.10
CA GLN A 74 -18.02 10.19 2.69
C GLN A 74 -19.21 9.91 1.78
N GLY A 75 -19.83 8.73 1.95
CA GLY A 75 -20.99 8.31 1.17
C GLY A 75 -20.74 8.35 -0.33
N ASP A 76 -21.74 8.81 -1.09
CA ASP A 76 -21.72 8.84 -2.56
C ASP A 76 -20.54 9.63 -3.14
N ALA A 77 -20.07 10.67 -2.44
CA ALA A 77 -18.94 11.48 -2.90
C ALA A 77 -17.61 10.69 -2.88
N ALA A 78 -17.40 9.84 -1.87
CA ALA A 78 -16.24 8.96 -1.82
C ALA A 78 -16.30 7.93 -2.96
N VAL A 79 -17.47 7.28 -3.14
CA VAL A 79 -17.66 6.28 -4.20
C VAL A 79 -17.43 6.88 -5.59
N ALA A 80 -18.00 8.05 -5.88
CA ALA A 80 -17.81 8.72 -7.16
C ALA A 80 -16.33 9.03 -7.43
N ALA A 81 -15.63 9.59 -6.44
CA ALA A 81 -14.21 9.89 -6.56
C ALA A 81 -13.37 8.61 -6.75
N THR A 82 -13.68 7.51 -6.06
CA THR A 82 -12.99 6.23 -6.25
C THR A 82 -13.21 5.69 -7.67
N LEU A 83 -14.43 5.79 -8.20
CA LEU A 83 -14.71 5.39 -9.59
C LEU A 83 -13.94 6.23 -10.61
N GLU A 84 -13.79 7.54 -10.36
CA GLU A 84 -12.96 8.42 -11.20
C GLU A 84 -11.46 8.03 -11.16
N GLN A 85 -10.95 7.64 -9.99
CA GLN A 85 -9.58 7.14 -9.84
C GLN A 85 -9.39 5.80 -10.58
N VAL A 86 -10.36 4.89 -10.47
CA VAL A 86 -10.38 3.64 -11.22
C VAL A 86 -10.37 3.91 -12.73
N ASP A 87 -11.25 4.79 -13.23
CA ASP A 87 -11.26 5.19 -14.64
C ASP A 87 -9.92 5.79 -15.09
N LEU A 88 -9.31 6.66 -14.27
CA LEU A 88 -8.01 7.25 -14.55
C LEU A 88 -6.93 6.18 -14.76
N VAL A 89 -6.87 5.16 -13.89
CA VAL A 89 -5.95 4.02 -14.06
C VAL A 89 -6.25 3.26 -15.36
N HIS A 90 -7.52 2.99 -15.68
CA HIS A 90 -7.89 2.33 -16.94
C HIS A 90 -7.52 3.16 -18.18
N ARG A 91 -7.68 4.48 -18.13
CA ARG A 91 -7.24 5.39 -19.21
C ARG A 91 -5.73 5.41 -19.34
N MET A 92 -5.00 5.44 -18.22
CA MET A 92 -3.55 5.36 -18.17
C MET A 92 -3.04 4.09 -18.84
N ILE A 93 -3.59 2.92 -18.48
CA ILE A 93 -3.23 1.62 -19.09
C ILE A 93 -3.53 1.64 -20.60
N ARG A 94 -4.71 2.11 -21.01
CA ARG A 94 -5.10 2.18 -22.43
C ARG A 94 -4.22 3.11 -23.27
N ARG A 95 -3.66 4.16 -22.67
CA ARG A 95 -2.79 5.11 -23.36
C ARG A 95 -1.37 4.58 -23.57
N HIS A 96 -0.95 3.61 -22.76
CA HIS A 96 0.38 3.00 -22.82
C HIS A 96 0.31 1.47 -22.95
N PRO A 97 -0.34 0.91 -24.00
CA PRO A 97 -0.61 -0.53 -24.11
C PRO A 97 0.64 -1.39 -24.36
N ASP A 98 1.74 -0.76 -24.78
CA ASP A 98 3.05 -1.39 -24.97
C ASP A 98 3.86 -1.45 -23.66
N ASP A 99 3.46 -0.66 -22.65
CA ASP A 99 4.17 -0.54 -21.38
C ASP A 99 3.37 -1.09 -20.19
N LEU A 100 2.04 -0.92 -20.21
CA LEU A 100 1.14 -1.26 -19.10
C LEU A 100 0.08 -2.27 -19.56
N GLU A 101 -0.30 -3.17 -18.66
CA GLU A 101 -1.36 -4.13 -18.89
C GLU A 101 -2.16 -4.37 -17.62
N LEU A 102 -3.50 -4.29 -17.69
CA LEU A 102 -4.36 -4.61 -16.56
C LEU A 102 -4.16 -6.06 -16.14
N ALA A 103 -3.89 -6.28 -14.85
CA ALA A 103 -3.77 -7.61 -14.26
C ALA A 103 -4.80 -7.80 -13.14
N LEU A 104 -5.52 -8.92 -13.21
CA LEU A 104 -6.60 -9.25 -12.29
C LEU A 104 -6.25 -10.40 -11.33
N GLY A 105 -5.03 -10.92 -11.42
CA GLY A 105 -4.57 -12.04 -10.61
C GLY A 105 -3.09 -12.33 -10.82
N ALA A 106 -2.55 -13.30 -10.09
CA ALA A 106 -1.12 -13.61 -10.12
C ALA A 106 -0.62 -14.07 -11.50
N ASP A 107 -1.44 -14.84 -12.23
CA ASP A 107 -1.06 -15.35 -13.54
C ASP A 107 -1.09 -14.25 -14.62
N ASP A 108 -1.99 -13.26 -14.49
CA ASP A 108 -1.97 -12.07 -15.35
C ASP A 108 -0.70 -11.25 -15.14
N VAL A 109 -0.23 -11.14 -13.88
CA VAL A 109 1.03 -10.44 -13.57
C VAL A 109 2.21 -11.09 -14.29
N LEU A 110 2.32 -12.41 -14.18
CA LEU A 110 3.39 -13.15 -14.85
C LEU A 110 3.27 -13.06 -16.38
N ALA A 111 2.04 -13.13 -16.91
CA ALA A 111 1.79 -13.03 -18.33
C ALA A 111 2.20 -11.65 -18.88
N ALA A 112 1.81 -10.56 -18.22
CA ALA A 112 2.20 -9.20 -18.59
C ALA A 112 3.72 -9.01 -18.55
N PHE A 113 4.35 -9.45 -17.45
CA PHE A 113 5.80 -9.38 -17.29
C PHE A 113 6.55 -10.16 -18.38
N SER A 114 6.08 -11.35 -18.75
CA SER A 114 6.67 -12.17 -19.82
C SER A 114 6.63 -11.49 -21.19
N ARG A 115 5.68 -10.56 -21.39
CA ARG A 115 5.55 -9.73 -22.61
C ARG A 115 6.33 -8.43 -22.52
N GLY A 116 7.08 -8.20 -21.44
CA GLY A 116 7.82 -6.95 -21.20
C GLY A 116 6.94 -5.77 -20.77
N ARG A 117 5.70 -6.05 -20.31
CA ARG A 117 4.76 -5.04 -19.80
C ARG A 117 4.73 -5.05 -18.28
N ILE A 118 4.40 -3.91 -17.69
CA ILE A 118 4.18 -3.75 -16.26
C ILE A 118 2.73 -4.14 -15.96
N ALA A 119 2.57 -5.20 -15.18
CA ALA A 119 1.26 -5.61 -14.71
C ALA A 119 0.66 -4.52 -13.81
N SER A 120 -0.53 -4.05 -14.14
CA SER A 120 -1.20 -2.94 -13.46
C SER A 120 -2.43 -3.48 -12.74
N LEU A 121 -2.31 -3.61 -11.42
CA LEU A 121 -3.41 -3.95 -10.52
C LEU A 121 -3.94 -2.68 -9.87
N LEU A 122 -5.13 -2.74 -9.28
CA LEU A 122 -5.74 -1.61 -8.57
C LEU A 122 -5.96 -1.96 -7.10
N GLY A 123 -5.74 -1.00 -6.21
CA GLY A 123 -5.96 -1.15 -4.78
C GLY A 123 -6.75 0.02 -4.21
N ALA A 124 -7.87 -0.25 -3.52
CA ALA A 124 -8.66 0.81 -2.90
C ALA A 124 -8.14 1.10 -1.50
N GLU A 125 -7.78 2.36 -1.25
CA GLU A 125 -7.19 2.78 0.00
C GLU A 125 -8.22 3.44 0.92
N GLY A 126 -8.87 2.61 1.73
CA GLY A 126 -9.81 3.01 2.77
C GLY A 126 -11.24 2.56 2.51
N GLY A 127 -11.86 2.02 3.57
CA GLY A 127 -13.23 1.49 3.56
C GLY A 127 -14.33 2.51 3.27
N HIS A 128 -14.05 3.82 3.34
CA HIS A 128 -14.99 4.86 2.93
C HIS A 128 -15.32 4.77 1.42
N SER A 129 -14.41 4.20 0.62
CA SER A 129 -14.59 3.94 -0.82
C SER A 129 -15.80 3.05 -1.14
N ILE A 130 -16.28 2.26 -0.18
CA ILE A 130 -17.46 1.39 -0.37
C ILE A 130 -18.73 1.97 0.24
N ALA A 131 -18.68 3.12 0.92
CA ALA A 131 -19.82 3.73 1.61
C ALA A 131 -20.65 2.72 2.45
N SER A 132 -19.97 1.83 3.18
CA SER A 132 -20.59 0.74 3.95
C SER A 132 -21.53 -0.17 3.13
N SER A 133 -21.26 -0.35 1.84
CA SER A 133 -22.05 -1.16 0.92
C SER A 133 -21.24 -2.32 0.33
N LEU A 134 -21.62 -3.54 0.69
CA LEU A 134 -21.07 -4.76 0.08
C LEU A 134 -21.39 -4.84 -1.43
N GLY A 135 -22.46 -4.20 -1.88
CA GLY A 135 -22.77 -4.05 -3.30
C GLY A 135 -21.73 -3.22 -4.04
N VAL A 136 -21.31 -2.09 -3.47
CA VAL A 136 -20.25 -1.23 -4.03
C VAL A 136 -18.92 -1.96 -4.02
N LEU A 137 -18.57 -2.65 -2.94
CA LEU A 137 -17.37 -3.51 -2.87
C LEU A 137 -17.29 -4.48 -4.05
N ARG A 138 -18.38 -5.21 -4.33
CA ARG A 138 -18.45 -6.14 -5.47
C ARG A 138 -18.32 -5.44 -6.83
N VAL A 139 -18.81 -4.21 -6.96
CA VAL A 139 -18.65 -3.41 -8.19
C VAL A 139 -17.21 -3.00 -8.37
N LEU A 140 -16.53 -2.51 -7.32
CA LEU A 140 -15.10 -2.18 -7.38
C LEU A 140 -14.25 -3.39 -7.79
N HIS A 141 -14.56 -4.58 -7.25
CA HIS A 141 -13.91 -5.82 -7.66
C HIS A 141 -14.07 -6.10 -9.18
N ARG A 142 -15.30 -5.96 -9.70
CA ARG A 142 -15.57 -6.15 -11.15
C ARG A 142 -14.83 -5.13 -12.02
N LEU A 143 -14.58 -3.93 -11.50
CA LEU A 143 -13.82 -2.89 -12.18
C LEU A 143 -12.29 -3.08 -12.07
N GLY A 144 -11.83 -4.14 -11.40
CA GLY A 144 -10.41 -4.51 -11.36
C GLY A 144 -9.70 -4.26 -10.04
N VAL A 145 -10.38 -3.76 -9.00
CA VAL A 145 -9.77 -3.58 -7.67
C VAL A 145 -9.48 -4.94 -7.02
N ARG A 146 -8.27 -5.11 -6.48
CA ARG A 146 -7.75 -6.38 -5.96
C ARG A 146 -7.32 -6.36 -4.50
N TYR A 147 -7.24 -5.20 -3.87
CA TYR A 147 -7.25 -5.11 -2.41
C TYR A 147 -8.15 -3.97 -1.92
N LEU A 148 -8.54 -4.06 -0.65
CA LEU A 148 -9.17 -2.96 0.09
C LEU A 148 -8.42 -2.74 1.39
N THR A 149 -7.80 -1.57 1.54
CA THR A 149 -7.32 -1.07 2.84
C THR A 149 -8.52 -0.73 3.70
N LEU A 150 -8.65 -1.33 4.88
CA LEU A 150 -9.92 -1.22 5.64
C LEU A 150 -10.20 0.21 6.13
N THR A 151 -9.16 0.98 6.41
CA THR A 151 -9.24 2.42 6.72
C THR A 151 -8.15 3.16 5.97
N HIS A 152 -8.28 4.48 5.85
CA HIS A 152 -7.12 5.35 5.60
C HIS A 152 -6.74 6.00 6.96
N ASN A 153 -6.41 7.29 7.01
CA ASN A 153 -6.05 8.01 8.24
C ASN A 153 -7.23 8.37 9.17
N VAL A 154 -8.45 7.96 8.83
CA VAL A 154 -9.67 8.23 9.63
C VAL A 154 -10.46 6.96 9.81
N ASN A 155 -11.19 6.87 10.92
CA ASN A 155 -12.12 5.78 11.14
C ASN A 155 -13.20 5.75 10.06
N VAL A 156 -13.68 4.54 9.77
CA VAL A 156 -14.95 4.32 9.07
C VAL A 156 -15.95 3.74 10.08
N PRO A 157 -17.27 3.75 9.82
CA PRO A 157 -18.27 3.31 10.79
C PRO A 157 -18.10 1.88 11.36
N TRP A 158 -17.26 1.07 10.71
CA TRP A 158 -17.06 -0.35 11.01
C TRP A 158 -15.60 -0.76 11.26
N ALA A 159 -14.64 0.19 11.24
CA ALA A 159 -13.22 -0.09 11.49
C ALA A 159 -12.45 1.14 12.01
N ASP A 160 -11.57 0.90 12.99
CA ASP A 160 -10.69 1.93 13.55
C ASP A 160 -9.37 2.07 12.77
N ALA A 161 -8.95 3.32 12.52
CA ALA A 161 -7.67 3.70 11.93
C ALA A 161 -6.60 3.91 13.00
N ALA A 162 -5.33 3.65 12.68
CA ALA A 162 -4.21 3.78 13.63
C ALA A 162 -3.90 5.24 14.01
N THR A 163 -4.38 6.20 13.22
CA THR A 163 -4.07 7.62 13.36
C THR A 163 -5.28 8.45 13.81
N ASP A 164 -6.35 7.78 14.23
CA ASP A 164 -7.57 8.40 14.74
C ASP A 164 -7.87 7.94 16.18
N VAL A 165 -8.92 8.51 16.77
CA VAL A 165 -9.37 8.16 18.12
C VAL A 165 -10.14 6.82 18.06
N PRO A 166 -9.90 5.84 18.95
CA PRO A 166 -10.65 4.59 18.97
C PRO A 166 -12.17 4.82 19.03
N ALA A 167 -12.94 4.07 18.24
CA ALA A 167 -14.40 4.16 18.19
C ALA A 167 -15.07 2.79 18.28
N THR A 168 -14.84 1.88 17.31
CA THR A 168 -15.45 0.54 17.31
C THR A 168 -14.67 -0.47 18.13
N GLY A 169 -13.43 -0.14 18.52
CA GLY A 169 -12.53 -1.02 19.27
C GLY A 169 -11.80 -2.03 18.38
N GLY A 170 -11.71 -1.78 17.07
CA GLY A 170 -11.26 -2.75 16.08
C GLY A 170 -12.26 -2.88 14.93
N LEU A 171 -12.72 -4.09 14.62
CA LEU A 171 -13.81 -4.33 13.65
C LEU A 171 -15.16 -4.52 14.33
N SER A 172 -16.17 -3.78 13.86
CA SER A 172 -17.57 -4.05 14.19
C SER A 172 -18.07 -5.38 13.56
N PRO A 173 -19.24 -5.91 13.96
CA PRO A 173 -19.86 -7.05 13.28
C PRO A 173 -19.94 -6.89 11.75
N PHE A 174 -20.31 -5.70 11.25
CA PHE A 174 -20.30 -5.40 9.82
C PHE A 174 -18.88 -5.36 9.25
N GLY A 175 -17.90 -4.82 9.97
CA GLY A 175 -16.50 -4.82 9.54
C GLY A 175 -15.95 -6.24 9.34
N ARG A 176 -16.33 -7.18 10.22
CA ARG A 176 -16.02 -8.61 10.04
C ARG A 176 -16.70 -9.19 8.80
N GLU A 177 -17.91 -8.76 8.48
CA GLU A 177 -18.62 -9.17 7.26
C GLU A 177 -17.98 -8.60 5.99
N VAL A 178 -17.45 -7.37 6.04
CA VAL A 178 -16.64 -6.79 4.96
C VAL A 178 -15.41 -7.68 4.69
N VAL A 179 -14.67 -8.09 5.72
CA VAL A 179 -13.52 -9.00 5.57
C VAL A 179 -13.92 -10.32 4.88
N ARG A 180 -15.04 -10.93 5.30
CA ARG A 180 -15.54 -12.18 4.68
C ARG A 180 -15.93 -12.01 3.22
N GLU A 181 -16.55 -10.89 2.86
CA GLU A 181 -16.94 -10.61 1.47
C GLU A 181 -15.70 -10.29 0.61
N VAL A 182 -14.70 -9.59 1.15
CA VAL A 182 -13.39 -9.38 0.51
C VAL A 182 -12.74 -10.74 0.18
N ASN A 183 -12.66 -11.66 1.15
CA ASN A 183 -12.10 -13.00 0.92
C ASN A 183 -12.93 -13.81 -0.08
N ARG A 184 -14.27 -13.76 0.00
CA ARG A 184 -15.17 -14.46 -0.94
C ARG A 184 -15.01 -13.95 -2.39
N LEU A 185 -14.58 -12.69 -2.57
CA LEU A 185 -14.29 -12.14 -3.89
C LEU A 185 -12.91 -12.53 -4.42
N GLY A 186 -11.99 -12.97 -3.55
CA GLY A 186 -10.57 -13.13 -3.89
C GLY A 186 -9.83 -11.79 -3.91
N MET A 187 -10.40 -10.76 -3.29
CA MET A 187 -9.68 -9.54 -2.98
C MET A 187 -8.82 -9.75 -1.73
N LEU A 188 -7.70 -9.03 -1.66
CA LEU A 188 -6.85 -9.00 -0.49
C LEU A 188 -7.41 -8.01 0.53
N VAL A 189 -7.45 -8.43 1.79
CA VAL A 189 -7.66 -7.52 2.92
C VAL A 189 -6.34 -6.82 3.17
N ASP A 190 -6.32 -5.49 3.06
CA ASP A 190 -5.13 -4.69 3.36
C ASP A 190 -5.28 -4.02 4.74
N LEU A 191 -4.25 -4.23 5.57
CA LEU A 191 -4.15 -3.81 6.96
C LEU A 191 -3.17 -2.65 7.14
N SER A 192 -2.61 -2.07 6.08
CA SER A 192 -2.03 -0.74 6.17
C SER A 192 -3.08 0.26 6.71
N HIS A 193 -2.63 1.31 7.38
CA HIS A 193 -3.41 2.34 8.09
C HIS A 193 -4.22 1.91 9.32
N VAL A 194 -4.68 0.66 9.41
CA VAL A 194 -5.66 0.26 10.44
C VAL A 194 -5.03 0.23 11.83
N ALA A 195 -5.84 0.46 12.88
CA ALA A 195 -5.40 0.30 14.25
C ALA A 195 -4.95 -1.14 14.53
N ALA A 196 -4.05 -1.34 15.49
CA ALA A 196 -3.57 -2.69 15.84
C ALA A 196 -4.71 -3.63 16.29
N THR A 197 -5.74 -3.09 16.94
CA THR A 197 -6.99 -3.80 17.27
C THR A 197 -7.71 -4.28 16.01
N THR A 198 -7.91 -3.39 15.03
CA THR A 198 -8.53 -3.69 13.73
C THR A 198 -7.74 -4.75 12.96
N ALA A 199 -6.41 -4.63 12.90
CA ALA A 199 -5.55 -5.64 12.27
C ALA A 199 -5.69 -7.00 12.97
N GLY A 200 -5.75 -7.00 14.31
CA GLY A 200 -5.97 -8.21 15.08
C GLY A 200 -7.33 -8.86 14.79
N ASP A 201 -8.40 -8.08 14.79
CA ASP A 201 -9.74 -8.59 14.46
C ASP A 201 -9.85 -9.10 13.02
N ALA A 202 -9.20 -8.42 12.07
CA ALA A 202 -9.18 -8.86 10.68
C ALA A 202 -8.46 -10.20 10.53
N LEU A 203 -7.32 -10.39 11.20
CA LEU A 203 -6.58 -11.66 11.21
C LEU A 203 -7.36 -12.81 11.86
N ASP A 204 -8.24 -12.53 12.82
CA ASP A 204 -9.11 -13.55 13.43
C ASP A 204 -10.25 -13.99 12.50
N VAL A 205 -10.62 -13.15 11.53
CA VAL A 205 -11.76 -13.40 10.62
C VAL A 205 -11.31 -13.84 9.23
N ALA A 206 -10.11 -13.44 8.82
CA ALA A 206 -9.60 -13.66 7.47
C ALA A 206 -9.50 -15.15 7.13
N GLU A 207 -10.10 -15.53 6.01
CA GLU A 207 -10.05 -16.89 5.44
C GLU A 207 -8.94 -17.03 4.38
N ALA A 208 -8.43 -15.90 3.91
CA ALA A 208 -7.32 -15.81 2.97
C ALA A 208 -6.14 -15.04 3.58
N PRO A 209 -4.94 -15.15 2.99
CA PRO A 209 -3.81 -14.32 3.36
C PRO A 209 -4.14 -12.81 3.24
N VAL A 210 -3.78 -12.06 4.27
CA VAL A 210 -3.90 -10.59 4.29
C VAL A 210 -2.60 -9.93 3.83
N VAL A 211 -2.65 -8.63 3.54
CA VAL A 211 -1.47 -7.84 3.25
C VAL A 211 -1.40 -6.62 4.17
N PHE A 212 -0.19 -6.09 4.34
CA PHE A 212 0.02 -4.67 4.60
C PHE A 212 0.65 -4.11 3.34
N SER A 213 -0.07 -3.33 2.54
CA SER A 213 0.38 -2.87 1.22
C SER A 213 1.55 -1.89 1.29
N HIS A 214 1.68 -1.14 2.39
CA HIS A 214 2.78 -0.21 2.66
C HIS A 214 2.87 0.10 4.18
N SER A 215 3.60 -0.74 4.93
CA SER A 215 3.85 -0.54 6.36
C SER A 215 5.23 -1.07 6.77
N GLY A 216 5.85 -0.48 7.79
CA GLY A 216 7.13 -0.94 8.34
C GLY A 216 6.98 -1.76 9.64
N ALA A 217 8.10 -2.17 10.22
CA ALA A 217 8.16 -2.78 11.55
C ALA A 217 8.12 -1.74 12.68
N ARG A 218 7.21 -1.89 13.64
CA ARG A 218 7.05 -0.94 14.75
C ARG A 218 8.20 -1.00 15.75
N ALA A 219 8.81 -2.17 15.92
CA ALA A 219 9.95 -2.32 16.81
C ALA A 219 11.21 -1.58 16.32
N VAL A 220 11.33 -1.32 15.01
CA VAL A 220 12.43 -0.55 14.42
C VAL A 220 12.17 0.96 14.51
N CYS A 221 10.94 1.38 14.19
CA CYS A 221 10.49 2.75 14.37
C CYS A 221 9.05 2.75 14.93
N ASP A 222 8.87 3.29 16.14
CA ASP A 222 7.58 3.24 16.83
C ASP A 222 6.55 4.16 16.17
N SER A 223 5.81 3.63 15.20
CA SER A 223 4.75 4.33 14.46
C SER A 223 3.40 3.67 14.55
N PRO A 224 2.30 4.44 14.74
CA PRO A 224 0.95 3.92 14.55
C PRO A 224 0.79 3.21 13.21
N ARG A 225 1.48 3.69 12.17
CA ARG A 225 1.44 3.16 10.81
C ARG A 225 2.30 1.90 10.59
N ASN A 226 3.12 1.52 11.57
CA ASN A 226 3.96 0.33 11.53
C ASN A 226 3.37 -0.83 12.33
N VAL A 227 3.71 -2.05 11.89
CA VAL A 227 3.16 -3.31 12.39
C VAL A 227 3.90 -3.76 13.66
N PRO A 228 3.19 -3.95 14.79
CA PRO A 228 3.70 -4.61 15.99
C PRO A 228 4.18 -6.06 15.74
N ASP A 229 5.17 -6.51 16.48
CA ASP A 229 5.76 -7.86 16.32
C ASP A 229 4.77 -9.00 16.56
N ASP A 230 3.82 -8.85 17.49
CA ASP A 230 2.76 -9.84 17.73
C ASP A 230 1.85 -10.01 16.51
N LEU A 231 1.53 -8.92 15.81
CA LEU A 231 0.79 -8.96 14.55
C LEU A 231 1.63 -9.50 13.40
N LEU A 232 2.93 -9.20 13.33
CA LEU A 232 3.84 -9.82 12.34
C LEU A 232 3.93 -11.35 12.49
N ARG A 233 3.91 -11.87 13.72
CA ARG A 233 3.87 -13.34 13.96
C ARG A 233 2.52 -13.94 13.54
N ARG A 234 1.41 -13.24 13.79
CA ARG A 234 0.07 -13.68 13.35
C ARG A 234 -0.08 -13.62 11.83
N LEU A 235 0.53 -12.63 11.18
CA LEU A 235 0.61 -12.53 9.72
C LEU A 235 1.29 -13.77 9.10
N ALA A 236 2.37 -14.23 9.71
CA ALA A 236 3.05 -15.47 9.29
C ALA A 236 2.12 -16.68 9.38
N ALA A 237 1.40 -16.83 10.50
CA ALA A 237 0.42 -17.91 10.68
C ALA A 237 -0.76 -17.84 9.70
N ASN A 238 -1.20 -16.63 9.33
CA ASN A 238 -2.24 -16.39 8.33
C ASN A 238 -1.76 -16.66 6.88
N GLY A 239 -0.45 -16.63 6.62
CA GLY A 239 0.11 -16.75 5.28
C GLY A 239 0.28 -15.41 4.54
N GLY A 240 0.02 -14.28 5.22
CA GLY A 240 0.05 -12.95 4.61
C GLY A 240 1.44 -12.36 4.37
N VAL A 241 1.50 -11.12 3.88
CA VAL A 241 2.76 -10.41 3.56
C VAL A 241 2.73 -8.97 4.06
N CYS A 242 3.82 -8.52 4.69
CA CYS A 242 4.04 -7.13 5.07
C CYS A 242 4.95 -6.47 4.02
N MET A 243 4.40 -5.53 3.26
CA MET A 243 5.10 -4.85 2.18
C MET A 243 5.72 -3.56 2.74
N VAL A 244 7.05 -3.56 2.86
CA VAL A 244 7.78 -2.49 3.55
C VAL A 244 7.74 -1.22 2.73
N THR A 245 7.29 -0.14 3.39
CA THR A 245 7.18 1.20 2.81
C THR A 245 8.43 2.03 2.97
N PHE A 246 8.53 3.12 2.20
CA PHE A 246 9.68 4.02 2.20
C PHE A 246 9.38 5.36 2.91
N VAL A 247 8.17 5.58 3.43
CA VAL A 247 7.81 6.84 4.10
C VAL A 247 8.80 7.19 5.23
N PRO A 248 9.55 8.29 5.13
CA PRO A 248 10.60 8.64 6.10
C PRO A 248 10.13 8.68 7.55
N ASP A 249 8.94 9.24 7.80
CA ASP A 249 8.36 9.35 9.14
C ASP A 249 7.95 7.99 9.75
N PHE A 250 7.93 6.92 8.95
CA PHE A 250 7.64 5.56 9.38
C PHE A 250 8.90 4.70 9.47
N VAL A 251 9.94 4.97 8.68
CA VAL A 251 11.15 4.12 8.64
C VAL A 251 12.34 4.67 9.43
N SER A 252 12.34 5.97 9.72
CA SER A 252 13.44 6.61 10.45
C SER A 252 12.97 7.15 11.80
N PRO A 253 13.49 6.64 12.94
CA PRO A 253 13.22 7.21 14.26
C PRO A 253 13.51 8.71 14.37
N ARG A 254 14.48 9.22 13.61
CA ARG A 254 14.82 10.64 13.59
C ARG A 254 13.76 11.47 12.86
N CYS A 255 13.35 11.04 11.67
CA CYS A 255 12.27 11.70 10.92
C CYS A 255 10.97 11.67 11.72
N ARG A 256 10.69 10.53 12.37
CA ARG A 256 9.56 10.44 13.27
C ARG A 256 9.63 11.41 14.45
N ALA A 257 10.76 11.47 15.16
CA ALA A 257 10.91 12.39 16.29
C ALA A 257 10.67 13.84 15.84
N TRP A 258 11.15 14.20 14.65
CA TRP A 258 10.87 15.50 14.04
C TRP A 258 9.38 15.71 13.76
N ALA A 259 8.71 14.73 13.15
CA ALA A 259 7.28 14.80 12.84
C ALA A 259 6.39 14.92 14.10
N LEU A 260 6.77 14.24 15.19
CA LEU A 260 6.11 14.40 16.49
C LEU A 260 6.32 15.79 17.08
N GLY A 261 7.53 16.36 16.92
CA GLY A 261 7.81 17.74 17.33
C GLY A 261 6.97 18.76 16.53
N LEU A 262 6.86 18.60 15.21
CA LEU A 262 5.98 19.42 14.38
C LEU A 262 4.52 19.29 14.83
N ARG A 263 4.04 18.07 15.07
CA ARG A 263 2.69 17.84 15.58
C ARG A 263 2.42 18.60 16.88
N ALA A 264 3.33 18.49 17.85
CA ALA A 264 3.20 19.19 19.13
C ALA A 264 3.21 20.72 18.95
N GLU A 265 3.98 21.24 17.99
CA GLU A 265 4.00 22.66 17.66
C GLU A 265 2.67 23.14 17.03
N VAL A 266 2.08 22.35 16.13
CA VAL A 266 0.76 22.64 15.55
C VAL A 266 -0.30 22.68 16.66
N GLU A 267 -0.30 21.68 17.54
CA GLU A 267 -1.21 21.61 18.70
C GLU A 267 -1.00 22.79 19.67
N ARG A 268 0.26 23.17 19.95
CA ARG A 268 0.60 24.33 20.79
C ARG A 268 0.05 25.65 20.23
N ARG A 269 -0.10 25.75 18.91
CA ARG A 269 -0.70 26.90 18.21
C ARG A 269 -2.23 26.84 18.16
N GLY A 270 -2.85 25.83 18.75
CA GLY A 270 -4.31 25.65 18.77
C GLY A 270 -4.89 25.21 17.43
N LEU A 271 -4.08 24.62 16.55
CA LEU A 271 -4.50 24.11 15.24
C LEU A 271 -4.67 22.58 15.30
N ASP A 272 -5.51 22.02 14.43
CA ASP A 272 -5.67 20.57 14.31
C ASP A 272 -4.45 19.98 13.57
N PRO A 273 -3.63 19.12 14.21
CA PRO A 273 -2.50 18.47 13.56
C PRO A 273 -2.89 17.47 12.46
N ARG A 274 -4.17 17.13 12.32
CA ARG A 274 -4.68 16.31 11.20
C ARG A 274 -4.95 17.16 9.96
N ASP A 275 -5.08 18.47 10.11
CA ASP A 275 -5.27 19.36 8.97
C ASP A 275 -3.95 19.51 8.19
N ALA A 276 -3.98 19.15 6.91
CA ALA A 276 -2.78 19.18 6.06
C ALA A 276 -2.30 20.62 5.81
N GLY A 277 -3.21 21.59 5.68
CA GLY A 277 -2.86 23.00 5.46
C GLY A 277 -2.15 23.63 6.65
N ALA A 278 -2.66 23.35 7.86
CA ALA A 278 -2.06 23.76 9.12
C ALA A 278 -0.66 23.15 9.28
N ARG A 279 -0.51 21.83 9.05
CA ARG A 279 0.80 21.16 9.08
C ARG A 279 1.78 21.75 8.08
N ALA A 280 1.37 22.01 6.85
CA ALA A 280 2.23 22.58 5.82
C ALA A 280 2.72 23.99 6.19
N THR A 281 1.79 24.84 6.67
CA THR A 281 2.09 26.23 7.05
C THR A 281 3.04 26.28 8.25
N VAL A 282 2.69 25.58 9.34
CA VAL A 282 3.53 25.53 10.55
C VAL A 282 4.84 24.79 10.28
N GLY A 283 4.81 23.76 9.42
CA GLY A 283 5.97 22.96 9.05
C GLY A 283 7.07 23.77 8.40
N ALA A 284 6.72 24.69 7.49
CA ALA A 284 7.69 25.57 6.85
C ALA A 284 8.44 26.45 7.87
N GLU A 285 7.74 26.97 8.88
CA GLU A 285 8.36 27.78 9.94
C GLU A 285 9.16 26.92 10.91
N TYR A 286 8.60 25.78 11.32
CA TYR A 286 9.22 24.86 12.27
C TYR A 286 10.56 24.33 11.73
N ALA A 287 10.63 24.05 10.43
CA ALA A 287 11.83 23.58 9.74
C ALA A 287 13.02 24.56 9.82
N ALA A 288 12.77 25.87 9.97
CA ALA A 288 13.82 26.88 10.06
C ALA A 288 14.64 26.76 11.37
N GLY A 289 13.99 26.36 12.47
CA GLY A 289 14.64 26.10 13.76
C GLY A 289 15.00 24.63 13.98
N HIS A 290 14.37 23.73 13.24
CA HIS A 290 14.52 22.28 13.38
C HIS A 290 14.65 21.68 11.97
N PRO A 291 15.84 21.61 11.38
CA PRO A 291 16.00 21.01 10.05
C PRO A 291 15.45 19.58 10.02
N ARG A 292 14.61 19.26 9.02
CA ARG A 292 14.05 17.91 8.87
C ARG A 292 15.18 16.94 8.53
N PRO A 293 15.38 15.86 9.31
CA PRO A 293 16.37 14.84 8.97
C PRO A 293 15.95 14.09 7.70
N ARG A 294 16.92 13.52 6.98
CA ARG A 294 16.66 12.65 5.83
C ARG A 294 16.79 11.19 6.25
N ALA A 295 15.79 10.37 5.93
CA ALA A 295 15.89 8.92 6.05
C ALA A 295 16.82 8.37 4.96
N SER A 296 17.29 7.15 5.13
CA SER A 296 18.17 6.47 4.18
C SER A 296 17.60 5.13 3.71
N LEU A 297 18.03 4.67 2.54
CA LEU A 297 17.77 3.32 2.05
C LEU A 297 18.18 2.24 3.06
N ALA A 298 19.24 2.46 3.84
CA ALA A 298 19.68 1.51 4.86
C ALA A 298 18.65 1.35 6.00
N GLU A 299 17.97 2.43 6.41
CA GLU A 299 16.88 2.36 7.39
C GLU A 299 15.68 1.57 6.84
N VAL A 300 15.39 1.67 5.54
CA VAL A 300 14.38 0.79 4.89
C VAL A 300 14.80 -0.68 4.93
N ALA A 301 16.07 -0.97 4.64
CA ALA A 301 16.60 -2.33 4.72
C ALA A 301 16.55 -2.89 6.15
N ASP A 302 16.75 -2.07 7.18
CA ASP A 302 16.58 -2.47 8.59
C ASP A 302 15.14 -2.94 8.88
N HIS A 303 14.15 -2.22 8.35
CA HIS A 303 12.74 -2.63 8.44
C HIS A 303 12.48 -3.96 7.72
N VAL A 304 13.03 -4.15 6.51
CA VAL A 304 12.91 -5.41 5.75
C VAL A 304 13.51 -6.59 6.52
N GLU A 305 14.69 -6.42 7.12
CA GLU A 305 15.35 -7.46 7.92
C GLU A 305 14.60 -7.80 9.20
N HIS A 306 14.04 -6.79 9.87
CA HIS A 306 13.23 -7.03 11.07
C HIS A 306 11.93 -7.77 10.73
N VAL A 307 11.21 -7.36 9.69
CA VAL A 307 10.01 -8.08 9.22
C VAL A 307 10.35 -9.53 8.88
N ARG A 308 11.44 -9.77 8.13
CA ARG A 308 11.94 -11.12 7.86
C ARG A 308 12.23 -11.90 9.15
N THR A 309 12.84 -11.26 10.14
CA THR A 309 13.22 -11.91 11.40
C THR A 309 12.01 -12.37 12.20
N VAL A 310 10.95 -11.55 12.24
CA VAL A 310 9.76 -11.82 13.06
C VAL A 310 8.70 -12.63 12.32
N ALA A 311 8.40 -12.29 11.06
CA ALA A 311 7.37 -12.93 10.26
C ALA A 311 7.91 -14.08 9.39
N GLY A 312 9.20 -14.08 9.03
CA GLY A 312 9.79 -15.04 8.10
C GLY A 312 9.91 -14.51 6.67
N ILE A 313 10.77 -15.14 5.86
CA ILE A 313 11.10 -14.68 4.50
C ILE A 313 9.91 -14.75 3.54
N ASP A 314 8.94 -15.63 3.76
CA ASP A 314 7.77 -15.80 2.89
C ASP A 314 6.68 -14.73 3.15
N HIS A 315 6.92 -13.81 4.08
CA HIS A 315 5.95 -12.84 4.62
C HIS A 315 6.42 -11.38 4.54
N VAL A 316 7.44 -11.09 3.73
CA VAL A 316 7.96 -9.73 3.49
C VAL A 316 7.86 -9.36 2.01
N GLY A 317 7.51 -8.11 1.73
CA GLY A 317 7.40 -7.52 0.39
C GLY A 317 7.83 -6.06 0.36
N LEU A 318 7.53 -5.34 -0.73
CA LEU A 318 7.86 -3.91 -0.89
C LEU A 318 6.63 -3.11 -1.36
N GLY A 319 6.39 -1.96 -0.75
CA GLY A 319 5.28 -1.06 -1.11
C GLY A 319 5.71 0.38 -0.91
N GLY A 320 6.37 0.94 -1.93
CA GLY A 320 7.22 2.12 -1.79
C GLY A 320 6.50 3.40 -1.37
N ASP A 321 5.18 3.48 -1.59
CA ASP A 321 4.38 4.69 -1.35
C ASP A 321 4.86 5.90 -2.19
N TYR A 322 5.36 5.59 -3.39
CA TYR A 322 5.76 6.60 -4.36
C TYR A 322 4.54 7.41 -4.82
N ASP A 323 4.73 8.72 -5.01
CA ASP A 323 3.71 9.72 -5.29
C ASP A 323 2.63 9.93 -4.19
N GLY A 324 2.69 9.17 -3.08
CA GLY A 324 1.83 9.31 -1.89
C GLY A 324 2.50 10.05 -0.73
N ALA A 325 3.81 9.90 -0.59
CA ALA A 325 4.63 10.60 0.41
C ALA A 325 5.18 11.95 -0.09
N ASP A 326 5.27 12.94 0.81
CA ASP A 326 5.87 14.27 0.54
C ASP A 326 7.39 14.20 0.32
N ASP A 327 8.06 13.23 0.93
CA ASP A 327 9.48 12.96 0.80
C ASP A 327 9.78 11.45 0.82
N VAL A 328 10.99 11.10 0.38
CA VAL A 328 11.46 9.71 0.28
C VAL A 328 12.91 9.59 0.81
N PRO A 329 13.37 8.39 1.19
CA PRO A 329 14.71 8.19 1.73
C PRO A 329 15.80 8.41 0.69
N ASP A 330 16.98 8.82 1.16
CA ASP A 330 18.19 8.93 0.34
C ASP A 330 18.54 7.59 -0.30
N GLY A 331 18.70 7.60 -1.63
CA GLY A 331 18.95 6.39 -2.43
C GLY A 331 17.68 5.66 -2.86
N LEU A 332 16.50 6.16 -2.49
CA LEU A 332 15.17 5.69 -2.91
C LEU A 332 14.33 6.83 -3.53
N ASP A 333 15.00 7.79 -4.17
CA ASP A 333 14.41 9.06 -4.63
C ASP A 333 13.22 8.91 -5.58
N ASP A 334 13.16 7.82 -6.35
CA ASP A 334 12.07 7.54 -7.28
C ASP A 334 11.96 6.03 -7.60
N VAL A 335 10.96 5.65 -8.38
CA VAL A 335 10.69 4.25 -8.73
C VAL A 335 11.83 3.56 -9.50
N ALA A 336 12.90 4.26 -9.92
CA ALA A 336 14.07 3.64 -10.52
C ALA A 336 15.06 3.05 -9.50
N CYS A 337 14.84 3.29 -8.20
CA CYS A 337 15.83 3.02 -7.16
C CYS A 337 15.73 1.64 -6.49
N TYR A 338 14.69 0.83 -6.75
CA TYR A 338 14.59 -0.53 -6.18
C TYR A 338 15.84 -1.42 -6.36
N PRO A 339 16.58 -1.39 -7.49
CA PRO A 339 17.81 -2.18 -7.62
C PRO A 339 18.87 -1.82 -6.57
N ALA A 340 18.88 -0.59 -6.06
CA ALA A 340 19.79 -0.20 -4.98
C ALA A 340 19.42 -0.87 -3.66
N LEU A 341 18.13 -1.01 -3.35
CA LEU A 341 17.66 -1.68 -2.13
C LEU A 341 17.96 -3.17 -2.18
N VAL A 342 17.70 -3.81 -3.33
CA VAL A 342 18.07 -5.22 -3.53
C VAL A 342 19.59 -5.40 -3.42
N ALA A 343 20.39 -4.47 -3.95
CA ALA A 343 21.85 -4.53 -3.83
C ALA A 343 22.36 -4.37 -2.39
N GLU A 344 21.70 -3.52 -1.60
CA GLU A 344 21.96 -3.37 -0.16
C GLU A 344 21.68 -4.69 0.58
N LEU A 345 20.51 -5.31 0.36
CA LEU A 345 20.15 -6.58 1.00
C LEU A 345 21.09 -7.72 0.61
N LEU A 346 21.48 -7.82 -0.66
CA LEU A 346 22.54 -8.73 -1.11
C LEU A 346 23.87 -8.44 -0.37
N GLY A 347 24.18 -7.16 -0.16
CA GLY A 347 25.30 -6.68 0.67
C GLY A 347 25.26 -7.16 2.11
N ARG A 348 24.07 -7.30 2.68
CA ARG A 348 23.82 -7.81 4.03
C ARG A 348 23.76 -9.34 4.10
N GLY A 349 24.00 -10.04 2.99
CA GLY A 349 24.05 -11.49 2.94
C GLY A 349 22.72 -12.17 2.61
N TRP A 350 21.73 -11.44 2.09
CA TRP A 350 20.53 -12.06 1.52
C TRP A 350 20.91 -12.92 0.31
N SER A 351 20.30 -14.10 0.21
CA SER A 351 20.45 -14.94 -0.97
C SER A 351 19.64 -14.36 -2.14
N GLN A 352 19.98 -14.75 -3.38
CA GLN A 352 19.16 -14.37 -4.54
C GLN A 352 17.73 -14.90 -4.41
N ASP A 353 17.54 -16.09 -3.85
CA ASP A 353 16.21 -16.68 -3.63
C ASP A 353 15.40 -15.88 -2.61
N ASP A 354 16.02 -15.39 -1.54
CA ASP A 354 15.38 -14.48 -0.58
C ASP A 354 14.94 -13.18 -1.26
N CYS A 355 15.80 -12.61 -2.12
CA CYS A 355 15.44 -11.43 -2.91
C CYS A 355 14.30 -11.72 -3.89
N VAL A 356 14.24 -12.90 -4.52
CA VAL A 356 13.12 -13.28 -5.40
C VAL A 356 11.79 -13.36 -4.64
N ARG A 357 11.80 -13.91 -3.43
CA ARG A 357 10.62 -13.92 -2.54
C ARG A 357 10.18 -12.50 -2.20
N LEU A 358 11.11 -11.66 -1.76
CA LEU A 358 10.87 -10.26 -1.37
C LEU A 358 10.28 -9.42 -2.52
N VAL A 359 10.90 -9.44 -3.70
CA VAL A 359 10.54 -8.47 -4.74
C VAL A 359 9.16 -8.73 -5.32
N GLY A 360 8.67 -9.97 -5.31
CA GLY A 360 7.33 -10.26 -5.83
C GLY A 360 6.84 -11.69 -5.63
N GLY A 361 7.72 -12.66 -5.38
CA GLY A 361 7.33 -14.06 -5.18
C GLY A 361 6.27 -14.24 -4.09
N ASN A 362 6.43 -13.55 -2.96
CA ASN A 362 5.49 -13.61 -1.85
C ASN A 362 4.13 -12.98 -2.18
N VAL A 363 4.13 -11.86 -2.90
CA VAL A 363 2.89 -11.17 -3.32
C VAL A 363 2.11 -12.03 -4.31
N LEU A 364 2.80 -12.64 -5.28
CA LEU A 364 2.20 -13.55 -6.25
C LEU A 364 1.60 -14.80 -5.57
N ARG A 365 2.26 -15.33 -4.53
CA ARG A 365 1.73 -16.42 -3.71
C ARG A 365 0.42 -16.00 -3.03
N VAL A 366 0.43 -14.87 -2.33
CA VAL A 366 -0.76 -14.33 -1.63
C VAL A 366 -1.93 -14.11 -2.58
N LEU A 367 -1.69 -13.56 -3.77
CA LEU A 367 -2.72 -13.41 -4.81
C LEU A 367 -3.36 -14.76 -5.20
N ARG A 368 -2.53 -15.78 -5.49
CA ARG A 368 -3.04 -17.12 -5.83
C ARG A 368 -3.83 -17.77 -4.70
N GLU A 369 -3.35 -17.62 -3.47
CA GLU A 369 -4.03 -18.19 -2.30
C GLU A 369 -5.39 -17.50 -2.08
N ALA A 370 -5.48 -16.19 -2.29
CA ALA A 370 -6.76 -15.47 -2.24
C ALA A 370 -7.74 -15.91 -3.34
N GLU A 371 -7.25 -16.13 -4.57
CA GLU A 371 -8.04 -16.70 -5.67
C GLU A 371 -8.55 -18.11 -5.33
N ALA A 372 -7.73 -18.96 -4.72
CA ALA A 372 -8.11 -20.31 -4.31
C ALA A 372 -9.17 -20.30 -3.18
N VAL A 373 -9.02 -19.39 -2.20
CA VAL A 373 -10.03 -19.19 -1.14
C VAL A 373 -11.34 -18.69 -1.74
N SER A 374 -11.29 -17.74 -2.69
CA SER A 374 -12.47 -17.25 -3.41
C SER A 374 -13.26 -18.38 -4.09
N CYS A 375 -12.57 -19.26 -4.82
CA CYS A 375 -13.19 -20.44 -5.44
C CYS A 375 -13.89 -21.34 -4.42
N SER A 376 -13.25 -21.59 -3.28
CA SER A 376 -13.80 -22.44 -2.22
C SER A 376 -14.99 -21.78 -1.51
N ALA A 377 -14.86 -20.50 -1.16
CA ALA A 377 -15.89 -19.73 -0.47
C ALA A 377 -17.13 -19.51 -1.35
N ALA A 378 -16.95 -19.17 -2.63
CA ALA A 378 -18.05 -18.97 -3.58
C ALA A 378 -18.81 -20.27 -3.90
N ALA A 379 -18.17 -21.44 -3.74
CA ALA A 379 -18.82 -22.74 -3.90
C ALA A 379 -19.76 -23.09 -2.72
N VAL A 380 -19.51 -22.55 -1.53
CA VAL A 380 -20.26 -22.89 -0.30
C VAL A 380 -21.20 -21.78 0.18
N ARG A 381 -20.97 -20.52 -0.21
CA ARG A 381 -21.84 -19.39 0.13
C ARG A 381 -21.98 -18.36 -1.01
N GLY A 382 -23.19 -17.82 -1.14
CA GLY A 382 -23.49 -16.70 -2.04
C GLY A 382 -22.92 -15.36 -1.55
N PRO A 383 -23.05 -14.28 -2.35
CA PRO A 383 -22.69 -12.94 -1.92
C PRO A 383 -23.49 -12.50 -0.69
N SER A 384 -22.81 -11.88 0.27
CA SER A 384 -23.51 -11.33 1.43
C SER A 384 -24.43 -10.17 1.02
N THR A 385 -25.62 -10.17 1.62
CA THR A 385 -26.65 -9.12 1.47
C THR A 385 -26.83 -8.32 2.76
N ALA A 386 -25.99 -8.58 3.77
CA ALA A 386 -26.04 -7.88 5.04
C ALA A 386 -25.79 -6.39 4.84
N ARG A 387 -26.48 -5.58 5.64
CA ARG A 387 -26.26 -4.14 5.72
C ARG A 387 -25.69 -3.79 7.08
N ILE A 388 -24.99 -2.66 7.15
CA ILE A 388 -24.42 -2.18 8.41
C ILE A 388 -25.49 -1.98 9.47
N GLU A 389 -26.69 -1.52 9.08
CA GLU A 389 -27.81 -1.34 10.00
C GLU A 389 -28.35 -2.66 10.56
N ASP A 390 -28.12 -3.78 9.87
CA ASP A 390 -28.59 -5.09 10.30
C ASP A 390 -27.61 -5.75 11.29
N LEU A 391 -26.31 -5.42 11.21
CA LEU A 391 -25.25 -6.06 12.00
C LEU A 391 -24.74 -5.21 13.16
N ASP A 392 -24.70 -3.89 13.00
CA ASP A 392 -24.08 -2.97 13.98
C ASP A 392 -25.10 -2.21 14.83
N ARG A 393 -26.41 -2.46 14.65
CA ARG A 393 -27.42 -1.98 15.60
C ARG A 393 -27.41 -2.87 16.84
N SER A 394 -26.63 -2.47 17.84
CA SER A 394 -26.77 -2.90 19.23
C SER A 394 -27.02 -1.70 20.13
#